data_AF-A0A518BAK6-F1
#
_entry.id   AF-A0A518BAK6-F1
#
_cell.length_a   1.000
_cell.length_b   1.000
_cell.length_c   1.000
_cell.angle_alpha   90.00
_cell.angle_beta   90.00
_cell.angle_gamma   90.00
#
_symmetry.space_group_name_H-M   'P 1'
#
loop_
_entity.id
_entity.type
_entity.pdbx_description
1 polymer ?
#
loop_
_entity_poly.entity_id
_entity_poly.type
_entity_poly.pdbx_seq_one_letter_code
_entity_poly.pdbx_strand_id
1 'polypeptide(L)'
;MNSEDANNTAKLYPDLLAVGGLAVGLEQALVEVGALLHVRTLDELLDPKQRKVIKGFPAYAYVERHERSSQVYIGAERRMFLFDFWQRGVTLANGATPELKKFAKSLHCWIVELVTTRELAAEFPFVKPEDSAEAFESSSEVDYTWNWYEDWIPRAHPELISFFEVAKHTHQVTVHGLVIRDGLGCDRK
;
A
#
# COMPACT_ATOMS: atom_id res chain seq x y z
N MET A 1 -11.99 22.56 5.86
CA MET A 1 -12.63 21.80 6.95
C MET A 1 -13.65 22.72 7.57
N ASN A 2 -14.94 22.38 7.52
CA ASN A 2 -15.97 23.22 8.11
C ASN A 2 -15.94 23.10 9.64
N SER A 3 -16.49 24.06 10.37
CA SER A 3 -16.43 24.09 11.84
C SER A 3 -17.04 22.84 12.50
N GLU A 4 -17.99 22.20 11.83
CA GLU A 4 -18.64 20.97 12.26
C GLU A 4 -17.70 19.75 12.19
N ASP A 5 -16.95 19.59 11.09
CA ASP A 5 -15.95 18.53 10.92
C ASP A 5 -14.83 18.62 11.96
N ALA A 6 -14.39 19.86 12.25
CA ALA A 6 -13.37 20.12 13.25
C ALA A 6 -13.84 19.71 14.65
N ASN A 7 -15.10 20.03 14.99
CA ASN A 7 -15.70 19.71 16.27
C ASN A 7 -15.93 18.20 16.42
N ASN A 8 -16.34 17.52 15.35
CA ASN A 8 -16.51 16.06 15.37
C ASN A 8 -15.15 15.34 15.48
N THR A 9 -14.13 15.82 14.77
CA THR A 9 -12.75 15.30 14.88
C THR A 9 -12.25 15.40 16.32
N ALA A 10 -12.46 16.54 16.99
CA ALA A 10 -12.05 16.72 18.38
C ALA A 10 -12.75 15.76 19.35
N LYS A 11 -14.01 15.42 19.08
CA LYS A 11 -14.77 14.45 19.86
C LYS A 11 -14.28 13.01 19.64
N LEU A 12 -13.93 12.65 18.41
CA LEU A 12 -13.54 11.29 18.04
C LEU A 12 -12.06 10.96 18.31
N TYR A 13 -11.20 11.98 18.26
CA TYR A 13 -9.74 11.87 18.38
C TYR A 13 -9.12 12.85 19.38
N PRO A 14 -9.61 12.90 20.62
CA PRO A 14 -9.06 13.81 21.63
C PRO A 14 -7.58 13.50 21.95
N ASP A 15 -7.19 12.24 21.84
CA ASP A 15 -5.82 11.75 22.02
C ASP A 15 -4.87 12.30 20.94
N LEU A 16 -5.28 12.28 19.67
CA LEU A 16 -4.46 12.83 18.59
C LEU A 16 -4.29 14.35 18.74
N LEU A 17 -5.36 15.06 19.14
CA LEU A 17 -5.27 16.50 19.37
C LEU A 17 -4.32 16.84 20.51
N ALA A 18 -4.31 16.06 21.59
CA ALA A 18 -3.44 16.28 22.73
C ALA A 18 -1.95 16.20 22.38
N VAL A 19 -1.59 15.39 21.37
CA VAL A 19 -0.20 15.19 20.94
C VAL A 19 0.18 15.98 19.68
N GLY A 20 -0.77 16.71 19.07
CA GLY A 20 -0.49 17.56 17.90
C GLY A 20 -0.80 16.93 16.54
N GLY A 21 -1.53 15.81 16.50
CA GLY A 21 -2.08 15.22 15.27
C GLY A 21 -1.71 13.76 15.04
N LEU A 22 -2.24 13.18 13.95
CA LEU A 22 -2.06 11.77 13.60
C LEU A 22 -0.59 11.38 13.46
N ALA A 23 0.24 12.19 12.81
CA ALA A 23 1.65 11.87 12.59
C ALA A 23 2.42 11.69 13.90
N VAL A 24 2.27 12.64 14.83
CA VAL A 24 2.93 12.57 16.15
C VAL A 24 2.38 11.41 16.98
N GLY A 25 1.06 11.22 16.99
CA GLY A 25 0.45 10.08 17.68
C GLY A 25 0.90 8.74 17.14
N LEU A 26 1.07 8.62 15.81
CA LEU A 26 1.56 7.41 15.17
C LEU A 26 3.04 7.17 15.49
N GLU A 27 3.87 8.21 15.47
CA GLU A 27 5.29 8.09 15.82
C GLU A 27 5.48 7.62 17.26
N GLN A 28 4.70 8.15 18.20
CA GLN A 28 4.68 7.67 19.59
C GLN A 28 4.25 6.20 19.69
N ALA A 29 3.16 5.82 18.99
CA ALA A 29 2.67 4.45 18.97
C ALA A 29 3.70 3.47 18.37
N LEU A 30 4.48 3.91 17.37
CA LEU A 30 5.55 3.14 16.76
C LEU A 30 6.72 2.94 17.74
N VAL A 31 7.13 3.97 18.47
CA VAL A 31 8.14 3.88 19.54
C VAL A 31 7.69 2.87 20.62
N GLU A 32 6.43 2.90 21.03
CA GLU A 32 5.90 1.97 22.04
C GLU A 32 5.94 0.50 21.60
N VAL A 33 5.91 0.22 20.30
CA VAL A 33 6.00 -1.15 19.76
C VAL A 33 7.43 -1.51 19.33
N GLY A 34 8.42 -0.66 19.62
CA GLY A 34 9.82 -0.88 19.27
C GLY A 34 10.15 -0.62 17.80
N ALA A 35 9.25 0.04 17.06
CA ALA A 35 9.46 0.42 15.66
C ALA A 35 10.10 1.82 15.59
N LEU A 36 11.40 1.88 15.28
CA LEU A 36 12.09 3.13 14.98
C LEU A 36 11.85 3.54 13.51
N LEU A 37 10.62 3.98 13.22
CA LEU A 37 10.21 4.45 11.90
C LEU A 37 9.87 5.95 11.97
N HIS A 38 10.32 6.70 10.97
CA HIS A 38 10.00 8.11 10.86
C HIS A 38 8.63 8.30 10.20
N VAL A 39 7.78 9.12 10.81
CA VAL A 39 6.44 9.43 10.32
C VAL A 39 6.46 10.80 9.67
N ARG A 40 6.01 10.86 8.41
CA ARG A 40 5.92 12.12 7.64
C ARG A 40 4.51 12.64 7.59
N THR A 41 4.40 13.98 7.63
CA THR A 41 3.14 14.70 7.40
C THR A 41 2.89 14.93 5.91
N LEU A 42 1.66 15.27 5.54
CA LEU A 42 1.34 15.62 4.15
C LEU A 42 2.13 16.85 3.68
N ASP A 43 2.37 17.83 4.57
CA ASP A 43 3.14 19.03 4.27
C ASP A 43 4.60 18.72 3.87
N GLU A 44 5.18 17.66 4.45
CA GLU A 44 6.53 17.20 4.13
C GLU A 44 6.60 16.46 2.80
N LEU A 45 5.52 15.77 2.41
CA LEU A 45 5.45 15.03 1.14
C LEU A 45 5.23 15.94 -0.08
N LEU A 46 4.63 17.12 0.12
CA LEU A 46 4.26 18.03 -0.96
C LEU A 46 5.40 18.97 -1.36
N ASP A 47 5.44 19.31 -2.66
CA ASP A 47 6.32 20.36 -3.20
C ASP A 47 6.09 21.66 -2.41
N PRO A 48 7.15 22.43 -2.06
CA PRO A 48 7.02 23.72 -1.38
C PRO A 48 5.97 24.68 -1.97
N LYS A 49 5.73 24.63 -3.29
CA LYS A 49 4.70 25.41 -3.99
C LYS A 49 3.28 24.96 -3.67
N GLN A 50 3.09 23.68 -3.34
CA GLN A 50 1.81 23.06 -2.99
C GLN A 50 1.50 23.15 -1.48
N ARG A 51 2.52 23.38 -0.63
CA ARG A 51 2.38 23.47 0.85
C ARG A 51 1.42 24.55 1.35
N LYS A 52 1.19 25.63 0.59
CA LYS A 52 0.33 26.75 1.05
C LYS A 52 -1.14 26.38 1.21
N VAL A 53 -1.59 25.25 0.65
CA VAL A 53 -3.02 24.88 0.61
C VAL A 53 -3.41 23.92 1.74
N ILE A 54 -2.47 23.16 2.32
CA ILE A 54 -2.79 21.99 3.16
C ILE A 54 -2.08 22.02 4.53
N LYS A 55 -1.62 23.21 4.95
CA LYS A 55 -0.86 23.36 6.19
C LYS A 55 -1.66 22.84 7.39
N GLY A 56 -1.14 21.80 8.04
CA GLY A 56 -1.71 21.24 9.26
C GLY A 56 -2.94 20.34 9.09
N PHE A 57 -3.03 19.55 8.01
CA PHE A 57 -4.03 18.47 7.94
C PHE A 57 -3.70 17.40 9.00
N PRO A 58 -4.36 17.37 10.17
CA PRO A 58 -3.94 16.54 11.31
C PRO A 58 -4.39 15.09 11.15
N ALA A 59 -4.94 14.77 9.98
CA ALA A 59 -5.73 13.60 9.65
C ALA A 59 -5.00 12.66 8.68
N TYR A 60 -3.72 12.91 8.38
CA TYR A 60 -2.88 12.10 7.51
C TYR A 60 -1.51 11.83 8.13
N ALA A 61 -1.00 10.63 7.93
CA ALA A 61 0.38 10.28 8.20
C ALA A 61 0.89 9.26 7.19
N TYR A 62 2.19 9.30 6.94
CA TYR A 62 2.86 8.41 5.99
C TYR A 62 4.14 7.85 6.59
N VAL A 63 4.39 6.57 6.38
CA VAL A 63 5.59 5.87 6.86
C VAL A 63 6.19 5.09 5.70
N GLU A 64 7.51 5.17 5.51
CA GLU A 64 8.21 4.35 4.52
C GLU A 64 9.57 3.88 5.02
N ARG A 65 10.00 2.75 4.47
CA ARG A 65 11.37 2.28 4.54
C ARG A 65 11.66 1.39 3.32
N HIS A 66 12.71 1.72 2.59
CA HIS A 66 13.06 1.02 1.34
C HIS A 66 11.87 0.97 0.37
N GLU A 67 11.45 -0.23 -0.04
CA GLU A 67 10.37 -0.42 -0.99
C GLU A 67 8.97 -0.48 -0.36
N ARG A 68 8.86 -0.51 0.97
CA ARG A 68 7.59 -0.64 1.69
C ARG A 68 7.16 0.67 2.31
N SER A 69 5.88 0.97 2.18
CA SER A 69 5.27 2.13 2.80
C SER A 69 3.85 1.88 3.24
N SER A 70 3.31 2.82 4.00
CA SER A 70 1.91 2.88 4.37
C SER A 70 1.49 4.32 4.56
N GLN A 71 0.24 4.59 4.20
CA GLN A 71 -0.45 5.83 4.46
C GLN A 71 -1.65 5.56 5.35
N VAL A 72 -1.98 6.50 6.24
CA VAL A 72 -3.12 6.40 7.14
C VAL A 72 -3.90 7.70 7.20
N TYR A 73 -5.22 7.58 7.26
CA TYR A 73 -6.18 8.65 7.44
C TYR A 73 -7.09 8.38 8.64
N ILE A 74 -7.67 9.43 9.22
CA ILE A 74 -8.74 9.28 10.21
C ILE A 74 -10.13 9.30 9.55
N GLY A 75 -11.06 8.50 10.09
CA GLY A 75 -12.47 8.53 9.70
C GLY A 75 -13.23 9.74 10.27
N ALA A 76 -14.12 10.33 9.47
CA ALA A 76 -14.86 11.53 9.87
C ALA A 76 -16.11 11.26 10.73
N GLU A 77 -16.75 10.10 10.57
CA GLU A 77 -18.05 9.79 11.21
C GLU A 77 -17.91 9.02 12.53
N ARG A 78 -16.85 8.21 12.64
CA ARG A 78 -16.54 7.39 13.81
C ARG A 78 -15.04 7.23 13.93
N ARG A 79 -14.57 6.95 15.15
CA ARG A 79 -13.16 6.68 15.39
C ARG A 79 -12.71 5.47 14.58
N MET A 80 -11.90 5.73 13.57
CA MET A 80 -11.30 4.76 12.68
C MET A 80 -9.98 5.32 12.12
N PHE A 81 -8.99 4.45 11.96
CA PHE A 81 -7.78 4.67 11.20
C PHE A 81 -7.88 3.82 9.93
N LEU A 82 -7.91 4.47 8.77
CA LEU A 82 -8.01 3.85 7.44
C LEU A 82 -6.64 3.89 6.81
N PHE A 83 -6.12 2.75 6.36
CA PHE A 83 -4.74 2.66 5.89
C PHE A 83 -4.56 1.64 4.79
N ASP A 84 -3.46 1.81 4.08
CA ASP A 84 -3.02 0.95 2.98
C ASP A 84 -1.57 0.52 3.20
N PHE A 85 -1.22 -0.67 2.74
CA PHE A 85 0.14 -1.20 2.71
C PHE A 85 0.63 -1.27 1.27
N TRP A 86 1.76 -0.63 1.02
CA TRP A 86 2.32 -0.47 -0.32
C TRP A 86 3.69 -1.13 -0.41
N GLN A 87 3.98 -1.73 -1.55
CA GLN A 87 5.32 -2.16 -1.92
C GLN A 87 5.63 -1.76 -3.37
N ARG A 88 6.76 -1.08 -3.60
CA ARG A 88 7.18 -0.58 -4.93
C ARG A 88 6.06 0.15 -5.70
N GLY A 89 5.26 0.95 -4.99
CA GLY A 89 4.17 1.73 -5.59
C GLY A 89 2.89 0.94 -5.91
N VAL A 90 2.79 -0.31 -5.49
CA VAL A 90 1.56 -1.13 -5.61
C VAL A 90 0.93 -1.30 -4.23
N THR A 91 -0.37 -1.04 -4.12
CA THR A 91 -1.15 -1.37 -2.93
C THR A 91 -1.36 -2.88 -2.86
N LEU A 92 -0.94 -3.51 -1.77
CA LEU A 92 -1.04 -4.96 -1.59
C LEU A 92 -2.03 -5.35 -0.51
N ALA A 93 -2.37 -4.44 0.40
CA ALA A 93 -3.42 -4.65 1.38
C ALA A 93 -3.97 -3.31 1.85
N ASN A 94 -5.21 -3.33 2.33
CA ASN A 94 -5.84 -2.20 3.00
C ASN A 94 -6.37 -2.64 4.37
N GLY A 95 -6.77 -1.69 5.21
CA GLY A 95 -7.32 -2.02 6.50
C GLY A 95 -7.96 -0.83 7.22
N ALA A 96 -8.68 -1.18 8.28
CA ALA A 96 -9.36 -0.20 9.12
C ALA A 96 -9.41 -0.67 10.57
N THR A 97 -8.93 0.15 11.52
CA THR A 97 -9.00 -0.16 12.95
C THR A 97 -9.27 1.08 13.80
N PRO A 98 -10.04 1.01 14.90
CA PRO A 98 -10.20 2.14 15.83
C PRO A 98 -8.98 2.33 16.77
N GLU A 99 -8.01 1.42 16.73
CA GLU A 99 -6.89 1.32 17.68
C GLU A 99 -5.54 1.63 17.01
N LEU A 100 -5.03 2.85 17.20
CA LEU A 100 -3.76 3.31 16.60
C LEU A 100 -2.57 2.39 16.93
N LYS A 101 -2.52 1.87 18.17
CA LYS A 101 -1.47 0.94 18.60
C LYS A 101 -1.51 -0.40 17.85
N LYS A 102 -2.70 -0.91 17.51
CA LYS A 102 -2.81 -2.13 16.68
C LYS A 102 -2.33 -1.86 15.26
N PHE A 103 -2.67 -0.70 14.71
CA PHE A 103 -2.13 -0.28 13.42
C PHE A 103 -0.58 -0.16 13.47
N ALA A 104 -0.02 0.49 14.50
CA ALA A 104 1.44 0.60 14.67
C ALA A 104 2.14 -0.77 14.73
N LYS A 105 1.54 -1.77 15.39
CA LYS A 105 2.04 -3.15 15.36
C LYS A 105 2.02 -3.75 13.95
N SER A 106 0.92 -3.61 13.21
CA SER A 106 0.86 -4.09 11.83
C SER A 106 1.88 -3.40 10.92
N LEU A 107 2.16 -2.10 11.14
CA LEU A 107 3.22 -1.39 10.43
C LEU A 107 4.61 -1.94 10.76
N HIS A 108 4.87 -2.27 12.02
CA HIS A 108 6.13 -2.90 12.41
C HIS A 108 6.33 -4.23 11.66
N CYS A 109 5.34 -5.11 11.69
CA CYS A 109 5.41 -6.38 10.97
C CYS A 109 5.61 -6.17 9.46
N TRP A 110 4.86 -5.23 8.87
CA TRP A 110 4.96 -4.93 7.44
C TRP A 110 6.30 -4.32 7.03
N ILE A 111 6.74 -3.22 7.66
CA ILE A 111 7.87 -2.41 7.21
C ILE A 111 9.21 -2.91 7.79
N VAL A 112 9.20 -3.49 9.00
CA VAL A 112 10.42 -3.89 9.70
C VAL A 112 10.66 -5.39 9.59
N GLU A 113 9.66 -6.22 9.89
CA GLU A 113 9.79 -7.68 9.86
C GLU A 113 9.62 -8.27 8.45
N LEU A 114 9.14 -7.47 7.52
CA LEU A 114 8.97 -7.80 6.11
C LEU A 114 8.02 -8.98 5.83
N VAL A 115 7.00 -9.18 6.69
CA VAL A 115 6.02 -10.26 6.51
C VAL A 115 5.18 -10.07 5.23
N THR A 116 4.63 -11.16 4.72
CA THR A 116 3.70 -11.14 3.58
C THR A 116 2.34 -10.58 3.97
N THR A 117 1.56 -10.11 3.00
CA THR A 117 0.17 -9.66 3.22
C THR A 117 -0.71 -10.76 3.81
N ARG A 118 -0.48 -12.02 3.41
CA ARG A 118 -1.17 -13.20 3.97
C ARG A 118 -0.86 -13.40 5.45
N GLU A 119 0.41 -13.34 5.84
CA GLU A 119 0.82 -13.44 7.24
C GLU A 119 0.27 -12.26 8.05
N LEU A 120 0.31 -11.05 7.47
CA LEU A 120 -0.24 -9.86 8.10
C LEU A 120 -1.75 -9.97 8.35
N ALA A 121 -2.52 -10.50 7.40
CA ALA A 121 -3.96 -10.72 7.54
C ALA A 121 -4.30 -11.84 8.54
N ALA A 122 -3.44 -12.86 8.65
CA ALA A 122 -3.60 -13.92 9.63
C ALA A 122 -3.43 -13.41 11.07
N GLU A 123 -2.45 -12.52 11.29
CA GLU A 123 -2.19 -11.91 12.61
C GLU A 123 -3.16 -10.75 12.94
N PHE A 124 -3.55 -9.97 11.92
CA PHE A 124 -4.36 -8.77 12.09
C PHE A 124 -5.65 -8.87 11.26
N PRO A 125 -6.77 -9.34 11.84
CA PRO A 125 -8.04 -9.56 11.11
C PRO A 125 -8.68 -8.33 10.46
N PHE A 126 -8.18 -7.13 10.77
CA PHE A 126 -8.61 -5.87 10.16
C PHE A 126 -7.86 -5.54 8.86
N VAL A 127 -6.83 -6.33 8.52
CA VAL A 127 -6.07 -6.22 7.28
C VAL A 127 -6.69 -7.11 6.22
N LYS A 128 -6.84 -6.57 5.02
CA LYS A 128 -7.42 -7.21 3.85
C LYS A 128 -6.41 -7.14 2.71
N PRO A 129 -5.76 -8.26 2.36
CA PRO A 129 -4.93 -8.33 1.17
C PRO A 129 -5.77 -8.03 -0.08
N GLU A 130 -5.15 -7.38 -1.05
CA GLU A 130 -5.70 -7.24 -2.40
C GLU A 130 -5.63 -8.59 -3.13
N ASP A 131 -6.53 -8.83 -4.07
CA ASP A 131 -6.58 -10.10 -4.80
C ASP A 131 -5.28 -10.39 -5.57
N SER A 132 -4.54 -9.36 -5.98
CA SER A 132 -3.26 -9.45 -6.69
C SER A 132 -2.04 -9.54 -5.77
N ALA A 133 -2.21 -9.46 -4.45
CA ALA A 133 -1.10 -9.30 -3.52
C ALA A 133 -0.15 -10.51 -3.51
N GLU A 134 -0.69 -11.72 -3.45
CA GLU A 134 0.11 -12.96 -3.47
C GLU A 134 0.89 -13.12 -4.78
N ALA A 135 0.28 -12.75 -5.90
CA ALA A 135 0.96 -12.77 -7.19
C ALA A 135 2.15 -11.81 -7.21
N PHE A 136 1.97 -10.59 -6.70
CA PHE A 136 3.04 -9.60 -6.60
C PHE A 136 4.16 -10.04 -5.64
N GLU A 137 3.82 -10.62 -4.49
CA GLU A 137 4.81 -11.09 -3.51
C GLU A 137 5.62 -12.30 -4.02
N SER A 138 5.02 -13.10 -4.92
CA SER A 138 5.67 -14.25 -5.57
C SER A 138 6.31 -13.94 -6.92
N SER A 139 6.33 -12.67 -7.35
CA SER A 139 6.84 -12.24 -8.67
C SER A 139 6.13 -12.90 -9.87
N SER A 140 4.83 -13.19 -9.70
CA SER A 140 3.94 -13.74 -10.72
C SER A 140 2.83 -12.76 -11.13
N GLU A 141 3.00 -11.47 -10.86
CA GLU A 141 2.01 -10.42 -11.12
C GLU A 141 1.64 -10.30 -12.61
N VAL A 142 2.60 -10.55 -13.51
CA VAL A 142 2.37 -10.50 -14.96
C VAL A 142 1.43 -11.63 -15.37
N ASP A 143 1.70 -12.86 -14.95
CA ASP A 143 0.87 -14.03 -15.26
C ASP A 143 -0.53 -13.90 -14.64
N TYR A 144 -0.60 -13.44 -13.38
CA TYR A 144 -1.87 -13.14 -12.72
C TYR A 144 -2.70 -12.11 -13.52
N THR A 145 -2.06 -11.03 -13.96
CA THR A 145 -2.72 -9.97 -14.75
C THR A 145 -3.22 -10.50 -16.10
N TRP A 146 -2.44 -11.33 -16.79
CA TRP A 146 -2.85 -11.97 -18.04
C TRP A 146 -4.05 -12.89 -17.85
N ASN A 147 -4.04 -13.72 -16.79
CA ASN A 147 -5.15 -14.60 -16.47
C ASN A 147 -6.42 -13.80 -16.13
N TRP A 148 -6.28 -12.69 -15.41
CA TRP A 148 -7.38 -11.79 -15.12
C TRP A 148 -7.99 -11.19 -16.38
N TYR A 149 -7.15 -10.70 -17.31
CA TYR A 149 -7.64 -10.19 -18.59
C TYR A 149 -8.33 -11.25 -19.44
N GLU A 150 -7.79 -12.47 -19.49
CA GLU A 150 -8.38 -13.59 -20.24
C GLU A 150 -9.80 -13.92 -19.75
N ASP A 151 -10.05 -13.80 -18.44
CA ASP A 151 -11.35 -14.04 -17.84
C ASP A 151 -12.30 -12.82 -17.97
N TRP A 152 -11.80 -11.61 -17.80
CA TRP A 152 -12.60 -10.38 -17.79
C TRP A 152 -12.98 -9.87 -19.18
N ILE A 153 -12.04 -9.86 -20.14
CA ILE A 153 -12.23 -9.27 -21.48
C ILE A 153 -13.44 -9.88 -22.20
N PRO A 154 -13.63 -11.21 -22.28
CA PRO A 154 -14.77 -11.78 -23.00
C PRO A 154 -16.13 -11.36 -22.43
N ARG A 155 -16.20 -11.03 -21.13
CA ARG A 155 -17.44 -10.64 -20.45
C ARG A 155 -17.70 -9.13 -20.51
N ALA A 156 -16.65 -8.32 -20.35
CA ALA A 156 -16.77 -6.88 -20.22
C ALA A 156 -16.55 -6.14 -21.55
N HIS A 157 -15.64 -6.65 -22.39
CA HIS A 157 -15.15 -6.00 -23.60
C HIS A 157 -14.88 -7.01 -24.73
N PRO A 158 -15.91 -7.71 -25.24
CA PRO A 158 -15.74 -8.73 -26.28
C PRO A 158 -15.11 -8.17 -27.57
N GLU A 159 -15.21 -6.88 -27.83
CA GLU A 159 -14.55 -6.19 -28.95
C GLU A 159 -13.02 -6.22 -28.88
N LEU A 160 -12.44 -6.47 -27.69
CA LEU A 160 -10.99 -6.50 -27.47
C LEU A 160 -10.37 -7.90 -27.57
N ILE A 161 -11.17 -8.96 -27.79
CA ILE A 161 -10.68 -10.35 -27.78
C ILE A 161 -9.56 -10.55 -28.81
N SER A 162 -9.76 -10.12 -30.06
CA SER A 162 -8.77 -10.31 -31.13
C SER A 162 -7.46 -9.56 -30.86
N PHE A 163 -7.54 -8.38 -30.24
CA PHE A 163 -6.36 -7.64 -29.78
C PHE A 163 -5.63 -8.39 -28.66
N PHE A 164 -6.37 -8.91 -27.69
CA PHE A 164 -5.83 -9.64 -26.55
C PHE A 164 -5.09 -10.92 -26.99
N GLU A 165 -5.66 -11.69 -27.92
CA GLU A 165 -5.03 -12.91 -28.45
C GLU A 165 -3.66 -12.62 -29.10
N VAL A 166 -3.57 -11.55 -29.88
CA VAL A 166 -2.30 -11.11 -30.51
C VAL A 166 -1.29 -10.68 -29.44
N ALA A 167 -1.72 -9.93 -28.44
CA ALA A 167 -0.86 -9.48 -27.34
C ALA A 167 -0.32 -10.66 -26.51
N LYS A 168 -1.17 -11.64 -26.18
CA LYS A 168 -0.81 -12.85 -25.41
C LYS A 168 0.22 -13.71 -26.15
N HIS A 169 0.05 -13.92 -27.46
CA HIS A 169 1.04 -14.63 -28.27
C HIS A 169 2.40 -13.94 -28.28
N THR A 170 2.42 -12.61 -28.37
CA THR A 170 3.67 -11.82 -28.35
C THR A 170 4.40 -11.96 -27.01
N HIS A 171 3.65 -11.93 -25.90
CA HIS A 171 4.21 -12.10 -24.56
C HIS A 171 4.87 -13.48 -24.38
N GLN A 172 4.20 -14.56 -24.78
CA GLN A 172 4.71 -15.94 -24.67
C GLN A 172 6.01 -16.15 -25.46
N VAL A 173 6.10 -15.56 -26.66
CA VAL A 173 7.32 -15.63 -27.50
C VAL A 173 8.49 -14.89 -26.85
N THR A 174 8.26 -13.75 -26.20
CA THR A 174 9.33 -13.01 -25.50
C THR A 174 9.84 -13.75 -24.26
N VAL A 175 8.94 -14.36 -23.47
CA VAL A 175 9.32 -15.14 -22.28
C VAL A 175 10.13 -16.38 -22.67
N HIS A 176 9.74 -17.09 -23.74
CA HIS A 176 10.44 -18.30 -24.19
C HIS A 176 11.70 -18.00 -25.04
N GLY A 177 11.75 -16.86 -25.72
CA GLY A 177 12.91 -16.45 -26.53
C GLY A 177 14.13 -16.01 -25.71
N LEU A 178 13.93 -15.60 -24.43
CA LEU A 178 15.03 -15.27 -23.53
C LEU A 178 15.81 -16.51 -23.06
N VAL A 179 15.14 -17.67 -22.97
CA VAL A 179 15.74 -18.93 -22.49
C VAL A 179 16.73 -19.54 -23.50
N ILE A 180 16.68 -19.14 -24.78
CA ILE A 180 17.56 -19.72 -25.83
C ILE A 180 18.92 -18.99 -25.91
N ARG A 181 19.13 -17.83 -25.27
CA ARG A 181 20.37 -17.04 -25.44
C ARG A 181 21.50 -17.31 -24.44
N ASP A 182 21.27 -18.04 -23.36
CA ASP A 182 22.33 -18.36 -22.37
C ASP A 182 23.04 -19.72 -22.62
N GLY A 183 22.76 -20.36 -23.76
CA GLY A 183 23.23 -21.72 -24.08
C GLY A 183 24.33 -21.85 -25.13
N LEU A 184 25.00 -20.77 -25.55
CA LEU A 184 26.14 -20.87 -26.47
C LEU A 184 27.42 -20.38 -25.80
N GLY A 185 28.08 -21.34 -25.13
CA GLY A 185 29.49 -21.24 -24.78
C GLY A 185 30.31 -20.98 -26.04
N CYS A 186 30.99 -19.84 -26.07
CA CYS A 186 31.98 -19.56 -27.10
C CYS A 186 33.33 -20.06 -26.59
N ASP A 187 33.75 -21.18 -27.17
CA ASP A 187 35.05 -21.80 -27.00
C ASP A 187 36.19 -20.82 -27.33
N ARG A 188 37.24 -20.94 -26.52
CA ARG A 188 38.55 -20.32 -26.74
C ARG A 188 39.12 -20.71 -28.10
N LYS A 189 39.61 -19.73 -28.85
CA LYS A 189 40.86 -19.84 -29.63
C LYS A 189 41.63 -18.54 -29.53
#